data_AF-B8PSS8-F1
#
_entry.id   AF-B8PSS8-F1
#
_cell.length_a   1.000
_cell.length_b   1.000
_cell.length_c   1.000
_cell.angle_alpha   90.00
_cell.angle_beta   90.00
_cell.angle_gamma   90.00
#
_symmetry.space_group_name_H-M   'P 1'
#
loop_
_entity.id
_entity.type
_entity.pdbx_description
1 polymer ?
#
loop_
_entity_poly.entity_id
_entity_poly.type
_entity_poly.pdbx_seq_one_letter_code
_entity_poly.pdbx_strand_id
1 'polypeptide(L)' 'VSLAVCKAGAAKKGLPLYKYIAELAGNNNIILPVPAFNVINGGSHAGNKLAMQEFMILP' A
#
# COMPACT_ATOMS: atom_id res chain seq x y z
N VAL A 1 8.82 10.73 -11.60
CA VAL A 1 8.31 10.52 -12.97
C VAL A 1 7.29 9.38 -13.04
N SER A 2 7.66 8.13 -12.73
CA SER A 2 6.78 6.94 -12.87
C SER A 2 5.38 7.09 -12.23
N LEU A 3 5.29 7.42 -10.92
CA LEU A 3 3.99 7.56 -10.24
C LEU A 3 3.10 8.67 -10.82
N ALA A 4 3.70 9.76 -11.31
CA ALA A 4 2.95 10.84 -11.95
C ALA A 4 2.38 10.41 -13.30
N VAL A 5 3.17 9.70 -14.11
CA VAL A 5 2.71 9.12 -15.39
C VAL A 5 1.60 8.10 -15.16
N CYS A 6 1.70 7.26 -14.13
CA CYS A 6 0.64 6.30 -13.79
C CYS A 6 -0.69 7.00 -13.45
N LYS A 7 -0.65 8.05 -12.63
CA LYS A 7 -1.84 8.87 -12.32
C LYS A 7 -2.41 9.58 -13.56
N ALA A 8 -1.55 10.13 -14.40
CA ALA A 8 -1.96 10.78 -15.65
C ALA A 8 -2.60 9.77 -16.63
N GLY A 9 -2.06 8.55 -16.73
CA GLY A 9 -2.61 7.47 -17.54
C GLY A 9 -4.00 7.04 -17.07
N ALA A 10 -4.20 6.91 -15.75
CA ALA A 10 -5.51 6.64 -15.16
C ALA A 10 -6.53 7.74 -15.52
N ALA A 11 -6.15 9.01 -15.33
CA ALA A 11 -6.99 10.16 -15.67
C ALA A 11 -7.32 10.22 -17.17
N LYS A 12 -6.33 9.95 -18.05
CA LYS A 12 -6.51 9.92 -19.50
C LYS A 12 -7.49 8.84 -19.95
N LYS A 13 -7.52 7.68 -19.26
CA LYS A 13 -8.49 6.60 -19.51
C LYS A 13 -9.83 6.80 -18.80
N GLY A 14 -9.99 7.84 -17.97
CA GLY A 14 -11.20 8.04 -17.17
C GLY A 14 -11.40 6.97 -16.10
N LEU A 15 -10.32 6.32 -15.64
CA LEU A 15 -10.36 5.25 -14.65
C LEU A 15 -9.87 5.76 -13.28
N PRO A 16 -10.48 5.32 -12.18
CA PRO A 16 -9.84 5.39 -10.86
C PRO A 16 -8.46 4.72 -10.88
N LEU A 17 -7.50 5.27 -10.13
CA LEU A 17 -6.10 4.79 -10.15
C LEU A 17 -5.97 3.29 -9.85
N TYR A 18 -6.74 2.75 -8.89
CA TYR A 18 -6.69 1.33 -8.54
C TYR A 18 -7.14 0.42 -9.69
N LYS A 19 -8.13 0.85 -10.51
CA LYS A 19 -8.56 0.12 -11.70
C LYS A 19 -7.52 0.20 -12.81
N TYR A 20 -6.93 1.37 -13.01
CA TYR A 20 -5.85 1.54 -13.99
C TYR A 20 -4.63 0.65 -13.66
N ILE A 21 -4.25 0.57 -12.39
CA ILE A 21 -3.19 -0.34 -11.93
C ILE A 21 -3.59 -1.81 -12.15
N ALA A 22 -4.85 -2.17 -11.88
CA ALA A 22 -5.34 -3.54 -12.14
C ALA A 22 -5.25 -3.92 -13.63
N GLU A 23 -5.62 -3.01 -14.55
CA GLU A 23 -5.46 -3.23 -16.00
C GLU A 23 -4.00 -3.43 -16.39
N LEU A 24 -3.08 -2.59 -15.88
CA LEU A 24 -1.65 -2.72 -16.15
C LEU A 24 -1.07 -4.05 -15.65
N ALA A 25 -1.60 -4.58 -14.55
CA ALA A 25 -1.17 -5.83 -13.94
C ALA A 25 -1.89 -7.07 -14.51
N GLY A 26 -2.87 -6.92 -15.40
CA GLY A 26 -3.69 -8.03 -15.91
C GLY A 26 -4.64 -8.63 -14.86
N ASN A 27 -5.01 -7.86 -13.83
CA ASN A 27 -5.87 -8.30 -12.74
C ASN A 27 -7.34 -8.02 -13.07
N ASN A 28 -8.16 -9.07 -13.16
CA ASN A 28 -9.58 -8.95 -13.44
C ASN A 28 -10.44 -8.75 -12.17
N ASN A 29 -9.94 -9.16 -11.02
CA ASN A 29 -10.65 -9.11 -9.74
C ASN A 29 -9.92 -8.19 -8.76
N ILE A 30 -10.66 -7.22 -8.21
CA ILE A 30 -10.14 -6.25 -7.26
C ILE A 30 -10.51 -6.72 -5.86
N ILE A 31 -9.52 -6.77 -4.96
CA ILE A 31 -9.66 -7.27 -3.60
C ILE A 31 -9.25 -6.15 -2.64
N LEU A 32 -10.04 -5.96 -1.57
CA LEU A 32 -9.63 -5.13 -0.44
C LEU A 32 -8.70 -5.97 0.47
N PRO A 33 -7.47 -5.52 0.74
CA PRO A 33 -6.55 -6.27 1.59
C PRO A 33 -6.97 -6.20 3.07
N VAL A 34 -6.60 -7.22 3.84
CA VAL A 34 -6.64 -7.14 5.31
C VAL A 34 -5.61 -6.11 5.74
N PRO A 35 -5.98 -5.07 6.50
CA PRO A 35 -5.04 -4.07 6.97
C PRO A 35 -4.15 -4.64 8.08
N ALA A 36 -2.84 -4.46 7.97
CA ALA A 36 -1.90 -4.69 9.06
C ALA A 36 -1.67 -3.37 9.79
N PHE A 37 -2.28 -3.21 10.97
CA PHE A 37 -2.17 -2.00 11.76
C PHE A 37 -0.96 -2.10 12.68
N ASN A 38 0.06 -1.27 12.44
CA ASN A 38 1.19 -1.14 13.37
C ASN A 38 0.73 -0.45 14.66
N VAL A 39 0.90 -1.14 15.80
CA VAL A 39 0.43 -0.66 17.12
C VAL A 39 1.55 -0.43 18.12
N ILE A 40 2.71 -1.08 17.97
CA ILE A 40 3.88 -0.88 18.84
C ILE A 40 5.15 -0.86 17.98
N ASN A 41 5.96 0.20 18.19
CA ASN A 41 7.28 0.34 17.58
C ASN A 41 8.41 -0.02 18.56
N GLY A 42 9.45 -0.65 18.01
CA GLY A 42 10.74 -0.90 18.66
C GLY A 42 11.87 -0.75 17.64
N GLY A 43 13.01 -1.38 17.91
CA GLY A 43 14.18 -1.38 17.04
C GLY A 43 14.62 0.04 16.67
N SER A 44 14.98 0.25 15.40
CA SER A 44 15.40 1.57 14.90
C SER A 44 14.27 2.60 14.84
N HIS A 45 13.01 2.19 15.01
CA HIS A 45 11.86 3.08 14.98
C HIS A 45 11.53 3.68 16.37
N ALA A 46 12.20 3.24 17.44
CA ALA A 46 11.97 3.76 18.79
C ALA A 46 13.22 3.73 19.67
N GLY A 47 13.38 4.74 20.54
CA GLY A 47 14.47 4.78 21.53
C GLY A 47 14.26 3.91 22.77
N ASN A 48 13.55 2.79 22.65
CA ASN A 48 13.24 1.88 23.77
C ASN A 48 14.11 0.61 23.69
N LYS A 49 13.95 -0.30 24.67
CA LYS A 49 14.73 -1.55 24.74
C LYS A 49 14.18 -2.68 23.86
N LEU A 50 13.04 -2.47 23.21
CA LEU A 50 12.38 -3.50 22.42
C LEU A 50 13.15 -3.69 21.11
N ALA A 51 13.73 -4.87 20.90
CA ALA A 51 14.59 -5.10 19.73
C ALA A 51 13.81 -5.23 18.41
N MET A 52 12.61 -5.82 18.44
CA MET A 52 11.76 -5.98 17.24
C MET A 52 11.17 -4.64 16.81
N GLN A 53 11.14 -4.39 15.50
CA GLN A 53 10.85 -3.07 14.95
C GLN A 53 9.36 -2.69 15.00
N GLU A 54 8.47 -3.63 14.67
CA GLU A 54 7.04 -3.36 14.55
C GLU A 54 6.24 -4.56 15.03
N PHE A 55 5.17 -4.31 15.77
CA PHE A 55 4.16 -5.29 16.15
C PHE A 55 2.83 -4.83 15.57
N MET A 56 2.23 -5.68 14.74
CA MET A 56 1.02 -5.36 14.00
C MET A 56 -0.15 -6.24 14.43
N ILE A 57 -1.36 -5.69 14.36
CA ILE A 57 -2.61 -6.45 14.46
C ILE A 57 -3.30 -6.49 13.10
N LEU A 58 -3.85 -7.65 12.74
CA LEU A 58 -4.63 -7.88 11.54
C LEU A 58 -6.01 -8.38 11.98
N PRO A 59 -7.13 -7.74 11.56
CA PRO A 59 -8.47 -8.23 11.85
C PRO A 59 -8.80 -9.51 11.05
#